data_AF-A0A323U4U5-F1
#
_entry.id   AF-A0A323U4U5-F1
#
_cell.length_a   1.000
_cell.length_b   1.000
_cell.length_c   1.000
_cell.angle_alpha   90.00
_cell.angle_beta   90.00
_cell.angle_gamma   90.00
#
_symmetry.space_group_name_H-M   'P 1'
#
loop_
_entity.id
_entity.type
_entity.pdbx_description
1 polymer ?
#
loop_
_entity_poly.entity_id
_entity_poly.type
_entity_poly.pdbx_seq_one_letter_code
_entity_poly.pdbx_strand_id
1 'polypeptide(L)'
;MWPIHQRGWGVFDHGYGGWGLVDDLLWILLLLGLLALVGVLIFRLLRNPSGSSSDRALQIARERYAKGEIDQAEFEALKRNLGA
;
A
#
# COMPACT_ATOMS: atom_id res chain seq x y z
N MET A 1 25.11 16.83 -42.67
CA MET A 1 24.30 17.51 -41.64
C MET A 1 22.94 16.83 -41.61
N TRP A 2 22.66 16.06 -40.56
CA TRP A 2 21.43 15.26 -40.47
C TRP A 2 20.32 16.08 -39.80
N PRO A 3 19.10 16.16 -40.36
CA PRO A 3 17.97 16.75 -39.67
C PRO A 3 17.48 15.76 -38.61
N ILE A 4 17.68 16.12 -37.35
CA ILE A 4 16.98 15.51 -36.23
C ILE A 4 15.49 15.80 -36.41
N HIS A 5 14.77 14.83 -36.98
CA HIS A 5 13.31 14.78 -36.90
C HIS A 5 12.94 14.62 -35.43
N GLN A 6 12.78 15.75 -34.74
CA GLN A 6 12.02 15.82 -33.51
C GLN A 6 10.58 15.50 -33.89
N ARG A 7 10.21 14.21 -33.84
CA ARG A 7 8.81 13.82 -33.83
C ARG A 7 8.25 14.33 -32.50
N GLY A 8 7.74 15.55 -32.55
CA GLY A 8 6.98 16.16 -31.48
C GLY A 8 5.89 15.17 -31.08
N TRP A 9 6.00 14.73 -29.83
CA TRP A 9 4.96 14.38 -28.87
C TRP A 9 3.52 14.46 -29.41
N GLY A 10 3.15 13.52 -30.28
CA GLY A 10 1.78 13.29 -30.74
C GLY A 10 0.96 12.50 -29.72
N VAL A 11 1.15 12.75 -28.41
CA VAL A 11 0.41 12.04 -27.34
C VAL A 11 -0.94 12.72 -27.04
N PHE A 12 -1.24 13.84 -27.70
CA PHE A 12 -2.42 14.65 -27.41
C PHE A 12 -3.23 15.05 -28.64
N ASP A 13 -3.20 14.25 -29.71
CA ASP A 13 -4.24 14.35 -30.75
C ASP A 13 -5.51 13.63 -30.23
N HIS A 14 -6.14 14.21 -29.20
CA HIS A 14 -7.47 13.80 -28.74
C HIS A 14 -8.45 14.27 -29.80
N GLY A 15 -8.67 13.38 -30.76
CA GLY A 15 -9.45 13.59 -31.96
C GLY A 15 -10.82 14.20 -31.68
N TYR A 16 -11.06 15.31 -32.37
CA TYR A 16 -12.31 16.02 -32.49
C TYR A 16 -13.49 15.11 -32.85
N GLY A 17 -14.50 15.09 -31.97
CA GLY A 17 -15.83 14.54 -32.20
C GLY A 17 -16.59 14.55 -30.88
N GLY A 18 -17.88 14.91 -30.85
CA GLY A 18 -18.67 15.12 -29.62
C GLY A 18 -18.75 13.96 -28.59
N TRP A 19 -18.01 12.89 -28.82
CA TRP A 19 -17.78 11.75 -27.94
C TRP A 19 -16.48 11.86 -27.12
N GLY A 20 -15.58 12.80 -27.43
CA GLY A 20 -14.29 12.96 -26.73
C GLY A 20 -14.44 13.22 -25.23
N LEU A 21 -15.43 14.03 -24.83
CA LEU A 21 -15.71 14.28 -23.41
C LEU A 21 -16.19 13.02 -22.66
N VAL A 22 -16.91 12.12 -23.34
CA VAL A 22 -17.36 10.86 -22.74
C VAL A 22 -16.20 9.89 -22.64
N ASP A 23 -15.36 9.80 -23.66
CA ASP A 23 -14.15 8.99 -23.67
C ASP A 23 -13.17 9.44 -22.56
N ASP A 24 -12.89 10.74 -22.49
CA ASP A 24 -12.06 11.35 -21.44
C ASP A 24 -12.61 11.05 -20.03
N LEU A 25 -13.93 11.17 -19.85
CA LEU A 25 -14.56 10.90 -18.57
C LEU A 25 -14.45 9.41 -18.18
N LEU A 26 -14.60 8.50 -19.15
CA LEU A 26 -14.43 7.06 -18.92
C LEU A 26 -12.98 6.73 -18.54
N TRP A 27 -11.99 7.34 -19.20
CA TRP A 27 -10.58 7.19 -18.87
C TRP A 27 -10.26 7.71 -17.46
N ILE A 28 -10.78 8.88 -17.10
CA ILE A 28 -10.62 9.44 -15.75
C ILE A 28 -11.26 8.52 -14.70
N LEU A 29 -12.47 8.03 -14.95
CA LEU A 29 -13.18 7.13 -14.04
C LEU A 29 -12.42 5.81 -13.87
N LEU A 30 -11.87 5.27 -14.95
CA LEU A 30 -11.06 4.05 -14.96
C LEU A 30 -9.77 4.25 -14.16
N LEU A 31 -9.08 5.38 -14.35
CA LEU A 31 -7.88 5.72 -13.60
C LEU A 31 -8.18 5.90 -12.11
N LEU A 32 -9.26 6.61 -11.77
CA LEU A 32 -9.71 6.80 -10.40
C LEU A 32 -10.08 5.46 -9.74
N GLY A 33 -10.78 4.60 -10.47
CA GLY A 33 -11.14 3.25 -10.03
C GLY A 33 -9.91 2.38 -9.78
N LEU A 34 -8.92 2.43 -10.66
CA LEU A 34 -7.64 1.74 -10.49
C LEU A 34 -6.88 2.28 -9.26
N LEU A 35 -6.82 3.59 -9.10
CA LEU A 35 -6.16 4.24 -7.96
C LEU A 35 -6.85 3.86 -6.63
N ALA A 36 -8.18 3.84 -6.61
CA ALA A 36 -8.96 3.40 -5.46
C ALA A 36 -8.75 1.90 -5.17
N LEU A 37 -8.73 1.05 -6.20
CA LEU A 37 -8.47 -0.39 -6.04
C LEU A 37 -7.09 -0.64 -5.45
N VAL A 38 -6.05 -0.01 -6.02
CA VAL A 38 -4.67 -0.10 -5.52
C VAL A 38 -4.58 0.47 -4.11
N GLY A 39 -5.21 1.63 -3.85
CA GLY A 39 -5.24 2.25 -2.53
C GLY A 39 -5.91 1.36 -1.48
N VAL A 40 -7.05 0.75 -1.80
CA VAL A 40 -7.74 -0.21 -0.92
C VAL A 40 -6.91 -1.47 -0.73
N LEU A 41 -6.27 -1.98 -1.79
CA LEU A 41 -5.42 -3.16 -1.71
C LEU A 41 -4.21 -2.88 -0.81
N ILE A 42 -3.50 -1.78 -1.03
CA ILE A 42 -2.40 -1.33 -0.16
C ILE A 42 -2.89 -1.14 1.26
N PHE A 43 -3.98 -0.41 1.47
CA PHE A 43 -4.54 -0.18 2.81
C PHE A 43 -4.97 -1.48 3.49
N ARG A 44 -5.47 -2.45 2.73
CA ARG A 44 -5.87 -3.78 3.24
C ARG A 44 -4.65 -4.67 3.49
N LEU A 45 -3.58 -4.55 2.72
CA LEU A 45 -2.30 -5.22 3.00
C LEU A 45 -1.59 -4.58 4.21
N LEU A 46 -1.62 -3.26 4.34
CA LEU A 46 -1.08 -2.52 5.50
C LEU A 46 -1.94 -2.73 6.76
N ARG A 47 -3.25 -2.95 6.59
CA ARG A 47 -4.17 -3.37 7.68
C ARG A 47 -4.22 -4.88 7.89
N ASN A 48 -3.68 -5.67 6.97
CA ASN A 48 -3.40 -7.07 7.25
C ASN A 48 -2.33 -7.05 8.34
N PRO A 49 -2.50 -7.77 9.46
CA PRO A 49 -1.74 -7.52 10.67
C PRO A 49 -0.29 -8.06 10.56
N SER A 50 0.52 -7.38 9.77
CA SER A 50 1.75 -6.83 10.32
C SER A 50 1.38 -5.47 10.95
N GLY A 51 0.54 -5.42 11.99
CA GLY A 51 0.93 -6.03 13.26
C GLY A 51 2.38 -5.63 13.47
N SER A 52 2.59 -4.39 13.89
CA SER A 52 3.91 -3.81 14.15
C SER A 52 4.80 -4.88 14.78
N SER A 53 6.10 -4.93 14.47
CA SER A 53 7.05 -5.89 15.07
C SER A 53 6.76 -6.22 16.56
N SER A 54 6.29 -5.22 17.30
CA SER A 54 5.65 -5.30 18.62
C SER A 54 4.57 -6.40 18.81
N ASP A 55 3.51 -6.48 18.00
CA ASP A 55 2.42 -7.46 18.18
C ASP A 55 2.92 -8.90 18.00
N ARG A 56 3.81 -9.11 17.02
CA ARG A 56 4.42 -10.43 16.79
C ARG A 56 5.40 -10.79 17.91
N ALA A 57 6.19 -9.83 18.39
CA ALA A 57 7.08 -10.02 19.53
C ALA A 57 6.30 -10.28 20.84
N LEU A 58 5.16 -9.62 21.05
CA LEU A 58 4.25 -9.87 22.16
C LEU A 58 3.62 -11.26 22.09
N GLN A 59 3.26 -11.71 20.89
CA GLN A 59 2.71 -13.05 20.68
C GLN A 59 3.75 -14.14 20.97
N ILE A 60 5.00 -13.95 20.53
CA ILE A 60 6.13 -14.84 20.84
C ILE A 60 6.42 -14.85 22.35
N ALA A 61 6.39 -13.69 23.00
CA ALA A 61 6.59 -13.57 24.45
C ALA A 61 5.51 -14.33 25.24
N ARG A 62 4.24 -14.20 24.83
CA ARG A 62 3.13 -14.94 25.46
C ARG A 62 3.29 -16.44 25.31
N GLU A 63 3.74 -16.90 24.15
CA GLU A 63 3.94 -18.33 23.89
C GLU A 63 5.04 -18.93 24.77
N ARG A 64 6.15 -18.22 24.95
CA ARG A 64 7.25 -18.68 25.82
C ARG A 64 6.90 -18.62 27.30
N TYR A 65 6.12 -17.63 27.73
CA TYR A 65 5.57 -17.58 29.09
C TYR A 65 4.65 -18.77 29.37
N ALA A 66 3.78 -19.14 28.41
CA ALA A 66 2.92 -20.31 28.54
C ALA A 66 3.71 -21.64 28.55
N LYS A 67 4.87 -21.70 27.87
CA LYS A 67 5.82 -22.82 27.95
C LYS A 67 6.64 -22.82 29.24
N GLY A 68 6.58 -21.75 30.05
CA GLY A 68 7.37 -21.60 31.27
C GLY A 68 8.86 -21.34 31.02
N GLU A 69 9.24 -20.97 29.80
CA GLU A 69 10.64 -20.69 29.42
C GLU A 69 11.12 -19.31 29.91
N ILE A 70 10.19 -18.43 30.27
CA ILE A 70 10.45 -17.08 30.78
C ILE A 70 9.51 -16.77 31.93
N ASP A 71 10.02 -16.04 32.91
CA ASP A 71 9.30 -15.69 34.13
C ASP A 71 8.35 -14.50 33.92
N GLN A 72 7.40 -14.32 34.85
CA GLN A 72 6.44 -13.23 34.81
C GLN A 72 7.12 -11.85 34.77
N ALA A 73 8.24 -11.69 35.48
CA ALA A 73 9.03 -10.46 35.49
C ALA A 73 9.63 -10.13 34.10
N GLU A 74 10.13 -11.13 33.38
CA GLU A 74 10.69 -10.96 32.03
C GLU A 74 9.59 -10.66 31.00
N PHE A 75 8.43 -11.31 31.13
CA PHE A 75 7.27 -11.03 30.28
C PHE A 75 6.77 -9.59 30.45
N GLU A 76 6.73 -9.08 31.68
CA GLU A 76 6.27 -7.72 31.96
C GLU A 76 7.23 -6.66 31.40
N ALA A 77 8.55 -6.90 31.50
CA ALA A 77 9.57 -6.06 30.89
C ALA A 77 9.45 -6.02 29.35
N LEU A 78 9.23 -7.18 28.71
CA LEU A 78 9.04 -7.25 27.27
C LEU A 78 7.76 -6.53 26.84
N LYS A 79 6.68 -6.67 27.60
CA LYS A 79 5.40 -6.00 27.33
C LYS A 79 5.53 -4.48 27.41
N ARG A 80 6.27 -3.94 28.38
CA ARG A 80 6.54 -2.49 28.47
C ARG A 80 7.43 -1.98 27.33
N ASN A 81 8.43 -2.77 26.93
CA ASN A 81 9.34 -2.37 25.85
C ASN A 81 8.72 -2.48 24.45
N LEU A 82 7.80 -3.43 24.24
CA LEU A 82 7.13 -3.63 22.95
C LEU A 82 5.86 -2.78 22.82
N GLY A 83 5.17 -2.46 23.92
CA GLY A 83 3.95 -1.64 23.92
C GLY A 83 4.17 -0.13 23.98
N ALA A 84 5.43 0.34 23.97
CA ALA A 84 5.82 1.75 23.89
C ALA A 84 6.28 2.12 22.47
#